data_AF-A0A4P6UVJ9-F1
#
_entry.id   AF-A0A4P6UVJ9-F1
#
_cell.length_a   1.000
_cell.length_b   1.000
_cell.length_c   1.000
_cell.angle_alpha   90.00
_cell.angle_beta   90.00
_cell.angle_gamma   90.00
#
_symmetry.space_group_name_H-M   'P 1'
#
loop_
_entity.id
_entity.type
_entity.pdbx_description
1 polymer ?
#
loop_
_entity_poly.entity_id
_entity_poly.type
_entity_poly.pdbx_seq_one_letter_code
_entity_poly.pdbx_strand_id
1 'polypeptide(L)'
;MLFCRNIIFSSNSFPQTLSVEKHNLSLLPRVESKLFNKVKEFFDNNGVKLVYSDYAINHWSFLEYIPGMPISFNIRYSIDDAYVIYKGDAIKKGGLNINKVAEASSLLVNSAYFLGKDYSWGDAEIYKRAVGEIKKPGNTTTWRAIGTNHHITFMVNHLSNQF
;
A
#
# COMPACT_ATOMS: atom_id res chain seq x y z
N MET A 1 -20.34 4.31 34.97
CA MET A 1 -20.39 3.50 33.74
C MET A 1 -19.75 4.33 32.63
N LEU A 2 -18.59 3.92 32.11
CA LEU A 2 -17.98 4.58 30.95
C LEU A 2 -18.82 4.23 29.72
N PHE A 3 -19.68 5.15 29.29
CA PHE A 3 -20.36 5.04 28.01
C PHE A 3 -19.33 5.35 26.90
N CYS A 4 -18.65 4.33 26.38
CA CYS A 4 -17.83 4.49 25.18
C CYS A 4 -18.75 4.87 24.01
N ARG A 5 -18.75 6.15 23.64
CA ARG A 5 -19.60 6.67 22.54
C ARG A 5 -19.16 6.17 21.16
N ASN A 6 -17.88 5.85 20.98
CA ASN A 6 -17.32 5.32 19.75
C ASN A 6 -16.17 4.35 20.08
N ILE A 7 -16.06 3.26 19.34
CA ILE A 7 -14.90 2.36 19.35
C ILE A 7 -14.16 2.54 18.03
N ILE A 8 -12.84 2.74 18.09
CA ILE A 8 -11.99 2.83 16.90
C ILE A 8 -11.34 1.46 16.70
N PHE A 9 -11.57 0.86 15.53
CA PHE A 9 -10.99 -0.40 15.12
C PHE A 9 -9.88 -0.15 14.12
N SER A 10 -8.63 -0.27 14.59
CA SER A 10 -7.44 -0.18 13.73
C SER A 10 -6.97 -1.57 13.33
N SER A 11 -6.86 -1.84 12.04
CA SER A 11 -6.32 -3.11 11.54
C SER A 11 -5.32 -2.91 10.41
N ASN A 12 -4.44 -3.90 10.26
CA ASN A 12 -3.45 -3.95 9.19
C ASN A 12 -2.95 -5.38 9.01
N SER A 13 -3.00 -5.86 7.77
CA SER A 13 -2.54 -7.18 7.34
C SER A 13 -1.23 -7.13 6.57
N PHE A 14 -0.62 -5.94 6.45
CA PHE A 14 0.65 -5.75 5.79
C PHE A 14 1.74 -6.55 6.53
N PRO A 15 2.54 -7.39 5.83
CA PRO A 15 3.49 -8.25 6.52
C PRO A 15 4.70 -7.46 7.03
N GLN A 16 5.31 -7.97 8.10
CA GLN A 16 6.55 -7.42 8.65
C GLN A 16 7.71 -7.47 7.64
N THR A 17 7.75 -8.50 6.79
CA THR A 17 8.78 -8.66 5.76
C THR A 17 8.15 -8.92 4.39
N LEU A 18 8.76 -8.38 3.34
CA LEU A 18 8.35 -8.61 1.95
C LEU A 18 9.09 -9.82 1.38
N SER A 19 8.66 -11.02 1.76
CA SER A 19 9.17 -12.30 1.24
C SER A 19 8.41 -12.71 -0.03
N VAL A 20 8.52 -11.87 -1.06
CA VAL A 20 7.87 -12.05 -2.37
C VAL A 20 8.90 -12.27 -3.48
N GLU A 21 8.45 -12.81 -4.61
CA GLU A 21 9.28 -12.96 -5.81
C GLU A 21 9.81 -11.60 -6.26
N LYS A 22 11.07 -11.56 -6.72
CA LYS A 22 11.67 -10.34 -7.24
C LYS A 22 11.31 -10.13 -8.70
N HIS A 23 11.26 -8.86 -9.11
CA HIS A 23 11.02 -8.44 -10.49
C HIS A 23 9.66 -8.85 -11.07
N ASN A 24 8.73 -9.25 -10.20
CA ASN A 24 7.38 -9.63 -10.55
C ASN A 24 6.37 -8.93 -9.63
N LEU A 25 5.09 -8.91 -10.02
CA LEU A 25 3.99 -8.45 -9.17
C LEU A 25 3.48 -9.62 -8.34
N SER A 26 3.55 -9.48 -7.02
CA SER A 26 3.00 -10.44 -6.08
C SER A 26 1.78 -9.85 -5.37
N LEU A 27 0.77 -10.68 -5.14
CA LEU A 27 -0.40 -10.30 -4.35
C LEU A 27 -0.21 -10.78 -2.91
N LEU A 28 -0.33 -9.84 -1.98
CA LEU A 28 -0.43 -10.14 -0.56
C LEU A 28 -1.86 -9.88 -0.09
N PRO A 29 -2.51 -10.79 0.65
CA PRO A 29 -3.88 -10.59 1.08
C PRO A 29 -4.06 -9.30 1.90
N ARG A 30 -5.13 -8.57 1.60
CA ARG A 30 -5.66 -7.46 2.41
C ARG A 30 -7.01 -7.90 2.97
N VAL A 31 -7.09 -8.10 4.28
CA VAL A 31 -8.27 -8.70 4.95
C VAL A 31 -9.07 -7.69 5.79
N GLU A 32 -8.65 -6.45 5.82
CA GLU A 32 -9.11 -5.40 6.72
C GLU A 32 -10.61 -5.11 6.51
N SER A 33 -11.05 -4.94 5.26
CA SER A 33 -12.47 -4.69 4.95
C SER A 33 -13.36 -5.88 5.35
N LYS A 34 -12.90 -7.11 5.09
CA LYS A 34 -13.62 -8.35 5.49
C LYS A 34 -13.71 -8.47 7.01
N LEU A 35 -12.61 -8.20 7.71
CA LEU A 35 -12.55 -8.22 9.17
C LEU A 35 -13.43 -7.14 9.78
N PHE A 36 -13.36 -5.91 9.27
CA PHE A 36 -14.16 -4.79 9.74
C PHE A 36 -15.66 -5.07 9.59
N ASN A 37 -16.11 -5.53 8.41
CA ASN A 37 -17.52 -5.84 8.18
C ASN A 37 -18.04 -6.92 9.14
N LYS A 38 -17.24 -7.97 9.38
CA LYS A 38 -17.60 -9.05 10.31
C LYS A 38 -17.71 -8.57 11.76
N VAL A 39 -16.84 -7.67 12.18
CA VAL A 39 -16.82 -7.14 13.55
C VAL A 39 -17.89 -6.06 13.74
N LYS A 40 -18.11 -5.23 12.72
CA LYS A 40 -19.08 -4.12 12.74
C LYS A 40 -20.50 -4.61 13.04
N GLU A 41 -20.93 -5.71 12.44
CA GLU A 41 -22.26 -6.30 12.67
C GLU A 41 -22.53 -6.57 14.16
N PHE A 42 -21.55 -7.11 14.89
CA PHE A 42 -21.68 -7.35 16.32
C PHE A 42 -21.87 -6.05 17.11
N PHE A 43 -21.09 -5.01 16.82
CA PHE A 43 -21.17 -3.74 17.56
C PHE A 43 -22.43 -2.95 17.23
N ASP A 44 -22.84 -2.90 15.95
CA ASP A 44 -24.07 -2.27 15.52
C ASP A 44 -25.29 -2.87 16.25
N ASN A 45 -25.36 -4.20 16.33
CA ASN A 45 -26.44 -4.94 17.01
C ASN A 45 -26.49 -4.68 18.54
N ASN A 46 -25.40 -4.17 19.12
CA ASN A 46 -25.31 -3.80 20.53
C ASN A 46 -25.39 -2.27 20.75
N GLY A 47 -25.77 -1.50 19.73
CA GLY A 47 -25.91 -0.04 19.83
C GLY A 47 -24.59 0.72 19.99
N VAL A 48 -23.46 0.11 19.61
CA VAL A 48 -22.13 0.70 19.71
C VAL A 48 -21.61 1.04 18.33
N LYS A 49 -21.28 2.31 18.08
CA LYS A 49 -20.71 2.74 16.81
C LYS A 49 -19.23 2.33 16.71
N LEU A 50 -18.92 1.53 15.69
CA LEU A 50 -17.56 1.17 15.31
C LEU A 50 -17.05 2.09 14.19
N VAL A 51 -15.84 2.63 14.35
CA VAL A 51 -15.16 3.49 13.38
C VAL A 51 -13.92 2.78 12.87
N TYR A 52 -13.76 2.66 11.55
CA TYR A 52 -12.58 2.04 10.94
C TYR A 52 -11.36 2.98 10.98
N SER A 53 -10.19 2.40 11.15
CA SER A 53 -8.88 3.04 11.06
C SER A 53 -7.86 2.06 10.45
N ASP A 54 -6.84 2.58 9.77
CA ASP A 54 -5.84 1.80 9.02
C ASP A 54 -4.40 2.23 9.39
N TYR A 55 -3.43 1.32 9.28
CA TYR A 55 -1.98 1.62 9.39
C TYR A 55 -1.28 1.83 8.04
N ALA A 56 -2.04 2.09 6.99
CA ALA A 56 -1.60 2.29 5.63
C ALA A 56 -0.74 1.13 5.09
N ILE A 57 0.28 1.45 4.29
CA ILE A 57 1.08 0.48 3.54
C ILE A 57 2.33 -0.01 4.27
N ASN A 58 2.29 -0.07 5.61
CA ASN A 58 3.37 -0.59 6.45
C ASN A 58 2.80 -1.50 7.53
N HIS A 59 3.62 -2.45 7.94
CA HIS A 59 3.32 -3.24 9.11
C HIS A 59 3.25 -2.34 10.34
N TRP A 60 2.33 -2.64 11.26
CA TRP A 60 2.03 -1.84 12.44
C TRP A 60 3.16 -1.80 13.47
N SER A 61 4.04 -2.82 13.49
CA SER A 61 5.16 -2.86 14.41
C SER A 61 6.35 -2.04 13.89
N PHE A 62 7.10 -1.46 14.83
CA PHE A 62 8.31 -0.72 14.51
C PHE A 62 9.38 -1.67 13.98
N LEU A 63 9.85 -1.42 12.76
CA LEU A 63 11.00 -2.13 12.23
C LEU A 63 12.26 -1.38 12.62
N GLU A 64 13.01 -1.94 13.56
CA GLU A 64 14.29 -1.38 13.98
C GLU A 64 15.28 -1.42 12.82
N TYR A 65 15.79 -0.25 12.43
CA TYR A 65 16.79 -0.18 11.37
C TYR A 65 18.13 -0.67 11.91
N ILE A 66 18.57 -1.82 11.43
CA ILE A 66 19.91 -2.34 11.70
C ILE A 66 20.86 -1.81 10.62
N PRO A 67 21.94 -1.08 10.97
CA PRO A 67 22.94 -0.66 10.00
C PRO A 67 23.44 -1.83 9.16
N GLY A 68 23.34 -1.70 7.84
CA GLY A 68 23.73 -2.76 6.89
C GLY A 68 22.56 -3.62 6.38
N MET A 69 21.36 -3.50 6.97
CA MET A 69 20.18 -4.19 6.47
C MET A 69 19.90 -3.84 4.99
N PRO A 70 19.74 -4.83 4.10
CA PRO A 70 19.52 -4.57 2.69
C PRO A 70 18.10 -4.04 2.45
N ILE A 71 17.99 -2.75 2.13
CA ILE A 71 16.73 -2.15 1.66
C ILE A 71 16.62 -2.40 0.17
N SER A 72 15.50 -3.01 -0.25
CA SER A 72 15.18 -3.23 -1.67
C SER A 72 14.18 -2.21 -2.17
N PHE A 73 14.33 -1.81 -3.43
CA PHE A 73 13.29 -1.05 -4.11
C PHE A 73 12.00 -1.86 -4.14
N ASN A 74 10.86 -1.22 -3.84
CA ASN A 74 9.56 -1.86 -3.89
C ASN A 74 8.48 -0.85 -4.27
N ILE A 75 7.45 -1.33 -4.97
CA ILE A 75 6.19 -0.63 -5.17
C ILE A 75 5.16 -1.33 -4.27
N ARG A 76 4.32 -0.54 -3.60
CA ARG A 76 3.21 -1.03 -2.79
C ARG A 76 1.96 -0.33 -3.26
N TYR A 77 0.97 -1.11 -3.68
CA TYR A 77 -0.21 -0.61 -4.35
C TYR A 77 -1.42 -1.37 -3.83
N SER A 78 -2.49 -0.66 -3.46
CA SER A 78 -3.64 -1.24 -2.77
C SER A 78 -4.79 -1.43 -3.75
N ILE A 79 -5.37 -2.61 -3.68
CA ILE A 79 -6.65 -2.95 -4.32
C ILE A 79 -7.56 -3.57 -3.25
N ASP A 80 -8.80 -3.90 -3.62
CA ASP A 80 -9.85 -4.35 -2.68
C ASP A 80 -9.37 -5.38 -1.66
N ASP A 81 -8.92 -6.53 -2.15
CA ASP A 81 -8.58 -7.70 -1.34
C ASP A 81 -7.07 -8.00 -1.28
N ALA A 82 -6.22 -7.10 -1.80
CA ALA A 82 -4.78 -7.32 -1.81
C ALA A 82 -3.94 -6.04 -1.81
N TYR A 83 -2.69 -6.21 -1.38
CA TYR A 83 -1.58 -5.35 -1.73
C TYR A 83 -0.84 -5.96 -2.92
N VAL A 84 -0.78 -5.24 -4.02
CA VAL A 84 0.10 -5.55 -5.16
C VAL A 84 1.49 -5.03 -4.82
N ILE A 85 2.44 -5.95 -4.73
CA ILE A 85 3.83 -5.67 -4.36
C ILE A 85 4.72 -6.00 -5.53
N TYR A 86 5.52 -5.01 -5.95
CA TYR A 86 6.73 -5.26 -6.70
C TYR A 86 7.92 -5.21 -5.75
N LYS A 87 8.85 -6.16 -5.86
CA LYS A 87 10.14 -6.12 -5.16
C LYS A 87 11.29 -6.20 -6.16
N GLY A 88 12.12 -5.18 -6.21
CA GLY A 88 13.32 -5.15 -7.04
C GLY A 88 14.58 -5.52 -6.28
N ASP A 89 15.71 -5.07 -6.83
CA ASP A 89 17.00 -5.25 -6.20
C ASP A 89 17.20 -4.40 -4.94
N ALA A 90 18.19 -4.80 -4.15
CA ALA A 90 18.74 -3.95 -3.10
C ALA A 90 19.17 -2.60 -3.69
N ILE A 91 18.93 -1.51 -2.96
CA ILE A 91 19.32 -0.15 -3.39
C ILE A 91 20.83 -0.07 -3.63
N LYS A 92 21.63 -0.70 -2.76
CA LYS A 92 23.09 -0.81 -2.91
C LYS A 92 23.54 -1.60 -4.16
N LYS A 93 22.64 -2.40 -4.75
CA LYS A 93 22.84 -3.14 -6.01
C LYS A 93 22.17 -2.45 -7.21
N GLY A 94 21.87 -1.16 -7.08
CA GLY A 94 21.26 -0.36 -8.15
C GLY A 94 19.75 -0.56 -8.30
N GLY A 95 19.04 -1.01 -7.27
CA GLY A 95 17.57 -1.17 -7.34
C GLY A 95 16.79 0.12 -7.62
N LEU A 96 17.39 1.29 -7.33
CA LEU A 96 16.87 2.62 -7.71
C LEU A 96 17.56 3.17 -8.97
N ASN A 97 18.03 2.31 -9.88
CA ASN A 97 18.38 2.74 -11.23
C ASN A 97 17.09 3.14 -11.97
N ILE A 98 17.13 4.24 -12.73
CA ILE A 98 15.95 4.75 -13.43
C ILE A 98 15.33 3.74 -14.41
N ASN A 99 16.15 2.94 -15.10
CA ASN A 99 15.63 1.93 -16.04
C ASN A 99 14.88 0.83 -15.29
N LYS A 100 15.41 0.33 -14.17
CA LYS A 100 14.75 -0.68 -13.32
C LYS A 100 13.45 -0.15 -12.70
N VAL A 101 13.46 1.13 -12.31
CA VAL A 101 12.27 1.84 -11.81
C VAL A 101 11.22 1.96 -12.91
N ALA A 102 11.61 2.34 -14.13
CA ALA A 102 10.72 2.44 -15.27
C ALA A 102 10.12 1.08 -15.62
N GLU A 103 10.93 0.02 -15.68
CA GLU A 103 10.48 -1.36 -15.89
C GLU A 103 9.47 -1.81 -14.84
N ALA A 104 9.74 -1.60 -13.55
CA ALA A 104 8.82 -1.93 -12.48
C ALA A 104 7.51 -1.14 -12.56
N SER A 105 7.60 0.15 -12.89
CA SER A 105 6.43 1.02 -13.05
C SER A 105 5.60 0.59 -14.25
N SER A 106 6.23 0.27 -15.38
CA SER A 106 5.57 -0.25 -16.57
C SER A 106 4.91 -1.60 -16.33
N LEU A 107 5.53 -2.48 -15.54
CA LEU A 107 4.92 -3.75 -15.17
C LEU A 107 3.60 -3.53 -14.41
N LEU A 108 3.56 -2.59 -13.46
CA LEU A 108 2.33 -2.24 -12.75
C LEU A 108 1.32 -1.58 -13.68
N VAL A 109 1.71 -0.56 -14.45
CA VAL A 109 0.80 0.20 -15.34
C VAL A 109 0.14 -0.68 -16.39
N ASN A 110 0.85 -1.68 -16.91
CA ASN A 110 0.32 -2.62 -17.91
C ASN A 110 -0.44 -3.80 -17.29
N SER A 111 -0.50 -3.90 -15.96
CA SER A 111 -1.26 -4.95 -15.27
C SER A 111 -2.73 -4.57 -15.13
N ALA A 112 -3.59 -5.56 -14.93
CA ALA A 112 -5.00 -5.34 -14.61
C ALA A 112 -5.23 -4.68 -13.23
N TYR A 113 -4.18 -4.54 -12.42
CA TYR A 113 -4.29 -3.97 -11.07
C TYR A 113 -4.19 -2.45 -11.04
N PHE A 114 -3.66 -1.81 -12.09
CA PHE A 114 -3.46 -0.37 -12.09
C PHE A 114 -4.80 0.37 -12.28
N LEU A 115 -5.16 1.20 -11.31
CA LEU A 115 -6.42 1.95 -11.27
C LEU A 115 -6.43 3.19 -12.18
N GLY A 116 -5.32 3.47 -12.85
CA GLY A 116 -5.21 4.53 -13.85
C GLY A 116 -4.44 5.76 -13.37
N LYS A 117 -3.80 6.45 -14.30
CA LYS A 117 -2.90 7.59 -14.03
C LYS A 117 -3.57 8.76 -13.30
N ASP A 118 -4.88 8.91 -13.44
CA ASP A 118 -5.65 10.00 -12.85
C ASP A 118 -6.31 9.60 -11.51
N TYR A 119 -6.06 8.39 -11.02
CA TYR A 119 -6.65 7.88 -9.78
C TYR A 119 -6.12 8.61 -8.54
N SER A 120 -4.80 8.82 -8.46
CA SER A 120 -4.16 9.57 -7.37
C SER A 120 -2.87 10.25 -7.85
N TRP A 121 -2.27 11.10 -7.01
CA TRP A 121 -0.94 11.64 -7.29
C TRP A 121 0.11 10.54 -7.39
N GLY A 122 0.04 9.51 -6.53
CA GLY A 122 0.94 8.37 -6.57
C GLY A 122 0.83 7.58 -7.89
N ASP A 123 -0.39 7.41 -8.39
CA ASP A 123 -0.65 6.75 -9.67
C ASP A 123 -0.07 7.53 -10.85
N ALA A 124 -0.24 8.85 -10.86
CA ALA A 124 0.38 9.72 -11.86
C ALA A 124 1.91 9.62 -11.83
N GLU A 125 2.52 9.61 -10.64
CA GLU A 125 3.97 9.46 -10.48
C GLU A 125 4.51 8.11 -10.98
N ILE A 126 3.76 7.02 -10.78
CA ILE A 126 4.09 5.70 -11.32
C ILE A 126 3.99 5.73 -12.85
N TYR A 127 2.89 6.26 -13.39
CA TYR A 127 2.66 6.34 -14.84
C TYR A 127 3.77 7.13 -15.54
N LYS A 128 4.12 8.32 -15.03
CA LYS A 128 5.18 9.16 -15.59
C LYS A 128 6.54 8.46 -15.64
N ARG A 129 6.83 7.58 -14.67
CA ARG A 129 8.06 6.77 -14.68
C ARG A 129 7.99 5.62 -15.67
N ALA A 130 6.82 4.99 -15.83
CA ALA A 130 6.59 3.96 -16.82
C ALA A 130 6.78 4.46 -18.26
N VAL A 131 6.28 5.67 -18.57
CA VAL A 131 6.39 6.27 -19.92
C VAL A 131 7.67 7.10 -20.14
N GLY A 132 8.55 7.19 -19.14
CA GLY A 132 9.84 7.87 -19.28
C GLY A 132 9.80 9.40 -19.19
N GLU A 133 8.70 10.00 -18.72
CA GLU A 133 8.59 11.46 -18.49
C GLU A 133 9.47 11.92 -17.32
N ILE A 134 9.66 11.08 -16.31
CA ILE A 134 10.52 11.36 -15.15
C ILE A 134 11.86 10.61 -15.31
N LYS A 135 12.96 11.36 -15.36
CA LYS A 135 14.33 10.81 -15.47
C LYS A 135 14.99 10.51 -14.12
N LYS A 136 14.32 10.81 -13.01
CA LYS A 136 14.84 10.59 -11.65
C LYS A 136 14.11 9.42 -10.97
N PRO A 137 14.83 8.41 -10.46
CA PRO A 137 14.20 7.22 -9.85
C PRO A 137 13.49 7.53 -8.52
N GLY A 138 13.79 8.66 -7.89
CA GLY A 138 13.37 8.95 -6.52
C GLY A 138 14.21 8.20 -5.48
N ASN A 139 13.85 8.36 -4.21
CA ASN A 139 14.46 7.64 -3.08
C ASN A 139 13.40 6.82 -2.32
N THR A 140 13.81 6.14 -1.24
CA THR A 140 12.90 5.35 -0.40
C THR A 140 11.72 6.17 0.13
N THR A 141 11.95 7.43 0.52
CA THR A 141 10.91 8.36 0.96
C THR A 141 9.94 8.71 -0.17
N THR A 142 10.44 8.92 -1.40
CA THR A 142 9.59 9.14 -2.58
C THR A 142 8.63 7.98 -2.80
N TRP A 143 9.14 6.74 -2.79
CA TRP A 143 8.32 5.55 -3.00
C TRP A 143 7.39 5.26 -1.82
N ARG A 144 7.74 5.71 -0.61
CA ARG A 144 6.80 5.72 0.51
C ARG A 144 5.66 6.69 0.30
N ALA A 145 5.96 7.93 -0.08
CA ALA A 145 4.94 8.93 -0.35
C ALA A 145 3.98 8.48 -1.46
N ILE A 146 4.51 7.97 -2.57
CA ILE A 146 3.72 7.47 -3.72
C ILE A 146 2.72 6.40 -3.27
N GLY A 147 3.20 5.33 -2.64
CA GLY A 147 2.32 4.24 -2.21
C GLY A 147 1.33 4.66 -1.12
N THR A 148 1.75 5.50 -0.17
CA THR A 148 0.86 5.99 0.90
C THR A 148 -0.23 6.90 0.34
N ASN A 149 0.10 7.78 -0.61
CA ASN A 149 -0.90 8.63 -1.26
C ASN A 149 -1.95 7.79 -2.00
N HIS A 150 -1.49 6.87 -2.84
CA HIS A 150 -2.38 5.95 -3.53
C HIS A 150 -3.29 5.20 -2.55
N HIS A 151 -2.72 4.65 -1.47
CA HIS A 151 -3.49 3.92 -0.46
C HIS A 151 -4.53 4.80 0.25
N ILE A 152 -4.20 6.03 0.61
CA ILE A 152 -5.16 6.96 1.22
C ILE A 152 -6.31 7.23 0.26
N THR A 153 -6.01 7.53 -1.01
CA THR A 153 -7.04 7.74 -2.04
C THR A 153 -7.91 6.49 -2.21
N PHE A 154 -7.28 5.32 -2.26
CA PHE A 154 -7.96 4.04 -2.31
C PHE A 154 -8.92 3.86 -1.14
N MET A 155 -8.46 4.09 0.10
CA MET A 155 -9.28 3.93 1.29
C MET A 155 -10.43 4.92 1.36
N VAL A 156 -10.22 6.18 0.96
CA VAL A 156 -11.30 7.18 0.92
C VAL A 156 -12.39 6.76 -0.06
N ASN A 157 -12.02 6.31 -1.25
CA ASN A 157 -12.98 5.82 -2.24
C ASN A 157 -13.67 4.53 -1.78
N HIS A 158 -12.92 3.58 -1.23
CA HIS A 158 -13.44 2.31 -0.74
C HIS A 158 -14.45 2.52 0.38
N LEU A 159 -14.15 3.39 1.35
CA LEU A 159 -15.07 3.70 2.44
C LEU A 159 -16.28 4.50 1.96
N SER A 160 -16.11 5.44 1.02
CA SER A 160 -17.24 6.23 0.49
C SER A 160 -18.24 5.39 -0.31
N ASN A 161 -17.80 4.26 -0.88
CA ASN A 161 -18.66 3.34 -1.63
C ASN A 161 -19.22 2.18 -0.77
N GLN A 162 -18.84 2.09 0.51
CA GLN A 162 -19.32 1.07 1.45
C GLN A 162 -20.41 1.58 2.41
N PHE A 163 -20.79 2.87 2.30
CA PHE A 163 -21.87 3.50 3.07
C PHE A 163 -22.90 4.12 2.14
#